data_AF-A0A8T4G564-F1
#
_entry.id   AF-A0A8T4G564-F1
#
_cell.length_a   1.000
_cell.length_b   1.000
_cell.length_c   1.000
_cell.angle_alpha   90.00
_cell.angle_beta   90.00
_cell.angle_gamma   90.00
#
_symmetry.space_group_name_H-M   'P 1'
#
loop_
_entity.id
_entity.type
_entity.pdbx_description
1 polymer ?
#
loop_
_entity_poly.entity_id
_entity_poly.type
_entity_poly.pdbx_seq_one_letter_code
_entity_poly.pdbx_strand_id
1 'polypeptide(L)'
;MQILPGGQEWLLILLVIFLLFGASKLPEVARSLGRSMGEFKKAQREAEMELRQFERELREGKYTRDEKRARLEKIARDLGIDPEGKSDDELLEEINKALPKREKAEP
;
A
#
# COMPACT_ATOMS: atom_id res chain seq x y z
N MET A 1 -21.78 -8.95 -34.61
CA MET A 1 -22.17 -7.87 -33.68
C MET A 1 -20.95 -6.98 -33.47
N GLN A 2 -20.86 -5.84 -34.14
CA GLN A 2 -19.73 -4.91 -33.99
C GLN A 2 -20.15 -3.88 -32.93
N ILE A 3 -19.66 -4.05 -31.70
CA ILE A 3 -20.11 -3.28 -30.52
C ILE A 3 -19.17 -2.10 -30.22
N LEU A 4 -18.04 -2.01 -30.92
CA LEU A 4 -17.07 -0.95 -30.71
C LEU A 4 -17.32 0.18 -31.72
N PRO A 5 -17.68 1.40 -31.26
CA PRO A 5 -17.73 2.57 -32.12
C PRO A 5 -16.34 2.80 -32.73
N GLY A 6 -16.31 3.11 -34.02
CA GLY A 6 -15.09 3.53 -34.70
C GLY A 6 -14.60 4.89 -34.19
N GLY A 7 -13.43 5.32 -34.68
CA GLY A 7 -12.80 6.57 -34.24
C GLY A 7 -13.68 7.81 -34.49
N GLN A 8 -14.54 7.78 -35.52
CA GLN A 8 -15.46 8.87 -35.82
C GLN A 8 -16.62 8.94 -34.82
N GLU A 9 -17.18 7.80 -34.41
CA GLU A 9 -18.24 7.75 -33.42
C GLU A 9 -17.74 8.21 -32.04
N TRP A 10 -16.50 7.88 -31.66
CA TRP A 10 -15.88 8.43 -30.45
C TRP A 10 -15.75 9.96 -30.46
N LEU A 11 -15.39 10.54 -31.61
CA LEU A 11 -15.33 11.99 -31.80
C LEU A 11 -16.70 12.65 -31.65
N LEU A 12 -17.76 12.04 -32.19
CA LEU A 12 -19.13 12.53 -32.03
C LEU A 12 -19.60 12.46 -30.57
N ILE A 13 -19.30 11.37 -29.86
CA ILE A 13 -19.61 11.23 -28.44
C ILE A 13 -18.89 12.31 -27.62
N LEU A 14 -17.59 12.52 -27.87
CA LEU A 14 -16.83 13.57 -27.21
C LEU A 14 -17.40 14.96 -27.50
N LEU A 15 -17.82 15.24 -28.74
CA LEU A 15 -18.44 16.51 -29.10
C LEU A 15 -19.75 16.74 -28.34
N VAL A 16 -20.61 15.73 -28.24
CA VAL A 16 -21.86 15.83 -27.46
C VAL A 16 -21.56 16.10 -25.99
N ILE A 17 -20.62 15.38 -25.37
CA ILE A 17 -20.18 15.63 -23.99
C ILE A 17 -19.65 17.07 -23.85
N PHE A 18 -18.87 17.53 -24.82
CA PHE A 18 -18.31 18.88 -24.83
C PHE A 18 -19.38 19.97 -24.93
N LEU A 19 -20.48 19.73 -25.66
CA LEU A 19 -21.61 20.66 -25.74
C LEU A 19 -22.44 20.68 -24.45
N LEU A 20 -22.63 19.53 -23.81
CA LEU A 20 -23.40 19.42 -22.57
C LEU A 20 -22.67 20.06 -21.38
N PHE A 21 -21.37 19.81 -21.25
CA PHE A 21 -20.57 20.27 -20.11
C PHE A 21 -19.76 21.54 -20.42
N GLY A 22 -19.56 21.87 -21.69
CA GLY A 22 -18.76 23.00 -22.14
C GLY A 22 -17.26 22.72 -22.17
N ALA A 23 -16.54 23.52 -22.97
CA ALA A 23 -15.10 23.40 -23.15
C ALA A 23 -14.27 23.58 -21.87
N SER A 24 -14.83 24.31 -20.90
CA SER A 24 -14.15 24.67 -19.66
C SER A 24 -14.13 23.54 -18.63
N LYS A 25 -15.04 22.56 -18.71
CA LYS A 25 -15.14 21.49 -17.70
C LYS A 25 -14.04 20.44 -17.80
N LEU A 26 -13.64 20.06 -19.01
CA LEU A 26 -12.50 19.16 -19.24
C LEU A 26 -11.19 19.63 -18.59
N PRO A 27 -10.71 20.88 -18.80
CA PRO A 27 -9.49 21.36 -18.17
C PRO A 27 -9.65 21.57 -16.65
N GLU A 28 -10.85 21.89 -16.16
CA GLU A 28 -11.13 21.99 -14.72
C GLU A 28 -10.99 20.62 -14.02
N VAL A 29 -11.60 19.59 -14.60
CA VAL A 29 -11.51 18.20 -14.13
C VAL A 29 -10.07 17.70 -14.20
N ALA A 30 -9.38 17.91 -15.33
CA ALA A 30 -7.97 17.52 -15.47
C ALA A 30 -7.06 18.21 -14.44
N ARG A 31 -7.27 19.51 -14.17
CA ARG A 31 -6.52 20.23 -13.12
C ARG A 31 -6.83 19.68 -11.73
N SER A 32 -8.08 19.39 -11.41
CA SER A 32 -8.47 18.84 -10.10
C SER A 32 -7.89 17.44 -9.89
N LEU A 33 -8.02 16.53 -10.86
CA LEU A 33 -7.41 15.20 -10.85
C LEU A 33 -5.88 15.29 -10.79
N GLY A 34 -5.27 16.21 -11.54
CA GLY A 34 -3.83 16.42 -11.53
C GLY A 34 -3.32 16.84 -10.16
N ARG A 35 -4.02 17.76 -9.48
CA ARG A 35 -3.69 18.16 -8.09
C ARG A 35 -3.86 16.99 -7.13
N SER A 36 -4.99 16.29 -7.15
CA SER A 36 -5.23 15.13 -6.27
C SER A 36 -4.19 14.02 -6.49
N MET A 37 -3.85 13.71 -7.74
CA MET A 37 -2.81 12.75 -8.08
C MET A 37 -1.42 13.22 -7.63
N GLY A 38 -1.15 14.52 -7.70
CA GLY A 38 0.10 15.12 -7.20
C GLY A 38 0.26 14.99 -5.69
N GLU A 39 -0.77 15.39 -4.93
CA GLU A 39 -0.81 15.23 -3.46
C GLU A 39 -0.72 13.75 -3.06
N PHE A 40 -1.42 12.86 -3.76
CA PHE A 40 -1.34 11.42 -3.52
C PHE A 40 0.07 10.87 -3.73
N LYS A 41 0.74 11.23 -4.83
CA LYS A 41 2.13 10.82 -5.08
C LYS A 41 3.09 11.37 -4.02
N LYS A 42 2.86 12.58 -3.52
CA LYS A 42 3.65 13.18 -2.45
C LYS A 42 3.49 12.40 -1.14
N ALA A 43 2.24 12.13 -0.74
CA ALA A 43 1.93 11.33 0.45
C ALA A 43 2.52 9.91 0.35
N GLN A 44 2.47 9.28 -0.83
CA GLN A 44 3.11 7.98 -1.04
C GLN A 44 4.63 8.02 -0.82
N ARG A 45 5.30 9.06 -1.33
CA ARG A 45 6.76 9.23 -1.13
C ARG A 45 7.10 9.48 0.33
N GLU A 46 6.31 10.30 1.02
CA GLU A 46 6.49 10.55 2.46
C GLU A 46 6.33 9.25 3.26
N ALA A 47 5.28 8.48 3.01
CA ALA A 47 5.08 7.17 3.63
C ALA A 47 6.23 6.18 3.32
N GLU A 48 6.74 6.16 2.08
CA GLU A 48 7.89 5.33 1.73
C GLU A 48 9.15 5.75 2.50
N MET A 49 9.39 7.05 2.66
CA MET A 49 10.52 7.56 3.44
C MET A 49 10.39 7.20 4.92
N GLU A 50 9.20 7.35 5.51
CA GLU A 50 8.91 6.95 6.89
C GLU A 50 9.11 5.46 7.11
N LEU A 51 8.63 4.61 6.19
CA LEU A 51 8.85 3.16 6.24
C LEU A 51 10.34 2.82 6.16
N ARG A 52 11.08 3.44 5.24
CA ARG A 52 12.55 3.25 5.13
C ARG A 52 13.31 3.78 6.34
N GLN A 53 12.78 4.78 7.03
CA GLN A 53 13.36 5.24 8.31
C GLN A 53 13.06 4.21 9.39
N PHE A 54 11.82 3.76 9.55
CA PHE A 54 11.42 2.74 10.52
C PHE A 54 12.20 1.42 10.34
N GLU A 55 12.37 0.95 9.11
CA GLU A 55 13.21 -0.22 8.80
C GLU A 55 14.67 -0.02 9.21
N ARG A 56 15.22 1.19 9.02
CA ARG A 56 16.56 1.54 9.49
C ARG A 56 16.63 1.53 11.01
N GLU A 57 15.64 2.05 11.71
CA GLU A 57 15.61 2.04 13.18
C GLU A 57 15.51 0.63 13.77
N LEU A 58 14.75 -0.25 13.11
CA LEU A 58 14.71 -1.67 13.45
C LEU A 58 16.08 -2.34 13.25
N ARG A 59 16.76 -2.04 12.13
CA ARG A 59 18.10 -2.57 11.82
C ARG A 59 19.21 -2.01 12.70
N GLU A 60 19.09 -0.76 13.13
CA GLU A 60 20.00 -0.11 14.06
C GLU A 60 19.86 -0.61 15.50
N GLY A 61 18.94 -1.56 15.76
CA GLY A 61 18.77 -2.15 17.08
C GLY A 61 18.32 -1.13 18.11
N LYS A 62 17.61 -0.07 17.69
CA LYS A 62 17.09 0.98 18.59
C LYS A 62 16.07 0.45 19.60
N TYR A 63 15.54 -0.75 19.35
CA TYR A 63 14.66 -1.45 20.26
C TYR A 63 15.47 -2.28 21.23
N THR A 64 15.24 -2.07 22.52
CA THR A 64 15.81 -2.93 23.54
C THR A 64 15.27 -4.35 23.41
N ARG A 65 15.97 -5.32 23.99
CA ARG A 65 15.53 -6.72 24.05
C ARG A 65 14.10 -6.83 24.61
N ASP A 66 13.75 -5.96 25.56
CA ASP A 66 12.43 -5.85 26.16
C ASP A 66 11.36 -5.37 25.17
N GLU A 67 11.66 -4.35 24.35
CA GLU A 67 10.73 -3.87 23.33
C GLU A 67 10.55 -4.87 22.17
N LYS A 68 11.62 -5.58 21.80
CA LYS A 68 11.55 -6.68 20.82
C LYS A 68 10.63 -7.79 21.33
N ARG A 69 10.79 -8.18 22.59
CA ARG A 69 9.95 -9.21 23.23
C ARG A 69 8.49 -8.79 23.30
N ALA A 70 8.21 -7.56 23.74
CA ALA A 70 6.83 -7.03 23.79
C ALA A 70 6.13 -7.06 22.42
N ARG A 71 6.85 -6.82 21.32
CA ARG A 71 6.29 -6.94 19.96
C ARG A 71 6.03 -8.38 19.55
N LEU A 72 6.95 -9.31 19.86
CA LEU A 72 6.79 -10.73 19.57
C LEU A 72 5.58 -11.31 20.32
N GLU A 73 5.42 -10.95 21.59
CA GLU A 73 4.27 -11.37 22.39
C GLU A 73 2.95 -10.86 21.82
N LYS A 74 2.91 -9.61 21.32
CA LYS A 74 1.71 -9.04 20.70
C LYS A 74 1.32 -9.79 19.43
N ILE A 75 2.28 -10.05 18.54
CA ILE A 75 2.05 -10.77 17.29
C ILE A 75 1.63 -12.21 17.56
N ALA A 76 2.24 -12.87 18.54
CA ALA A 76 1.86 -14.22 18.96
C ALA A 76 0.39 -14.27 19.41
N ARG A 77 -0.03 -13.35 20.30
CA ARG A 77 -1.42 -13.26 20.78
C ARG A 77 -2.41 -13.01 19.63
N ASP A 78 -2.08 -12.13 18.69
CA ASP A 78 -2.93 -11.85 17.53
C ASP A 78 -3.09 -13.06 16.60
N LEU A 79 -2.09 -13.96 16.56
CA LEU A 79 -2.11 -15.22 15.82
C LEU A 79 -2.69 -16.40 16.64
N GLY A 80 -3.14 -16.16 17.88
CA GLY A 80 -3.64 -17.19 18.78
C GLY A 80 -2.54 -18.10 19.35
N ILE A 81 -1.28 -17.68 19.30
CA ILE A 81 -0.12 -18.36 19.88
C ILE A 81 0.08 -17.83 21.30
N ASP A 82 0.18 -18.74 22.28
CA ASP A 82 0.49 -18.38 23.65
C ASP A 82 1.99 -18.04 23.81
N PRO A 83 2.34 -16.82 24.25
CA PRO A 83 3.72 -16.42 24.46
C PRO A 83 4.31 -16.81 25.82
N GLU A 84 3.51 -17.27 26.79
CA GLU A 84 4.00 -17.50 28.13
C GLU A 84 5.00 -18.67 28.20
N GLY A 85 6.14 -18.45 28.86
CA GLY A 85 7.18 -19.46 29.07
C GLY A 85 8.07 -19.75 27.85
N LYS A 86 7.84 -19.11 26.71
CA LYS A 86 8.65 -19.28 25.49
C LYS A 86 9.79 -18.28 25.41
N SER A 87 10.92 -18.73 24.87
CA SER A 87 12.04 -17.86 24.51
C SER A 87 11.73 -17.01 23.28
N ASP A 88 12.46 -15.91 23.12
CA ASP A 88 12.28 -14.99 21.99
C ASP A 88 12.48 -15.70 20.63
N ASP A 89 13.38 -16.70 20.58
CA ASP A 89 13.70 -17.47 19.38
C ASP A 89 12.61 -18.51 19.06
N GLU A 90 12.05 -19.17 20.07
CA GLU A 90 10.91 -20.11 19.90
C GLU A 90 9.64 -19.38 19.44
N LEU A 91 9.37 -18.21 20.03
CA LEU A 91 8.28 -17.34 19.61
C LEU A 91 8.41 -16.92 18.15
N LEU A 92 9.63 -16.55 17.73
CA LEU A 92 9.93 -16.21 16.34
C LEU A 92 9.70 -17.39 15.39
N GLU A 93 10.11 -18.59 15.76
CA GLU A 93 9.94 -19.79 14.93
C GLU A 93 8.46 -20.18 14.78
N GLU A 94 7.69 -20.16 15.86
CA GLU A 94 6.26 -20.44 15.82
C GLU A 94 5.49 -19.40 15.00
N ILE A 95 5.79 -18.11 15.17
CA ILE A 95 5.20 -17.05 14.35
C ILE A 95 5.55 -17.26 12.87
N ASN A 96 6.81 -17.57 12.54
CA ASN A 96 7.23 -17.82 11.15
C ASN A 96 6.57 -19.06 10.53
N LYS A 97 6.24 -20.07 11.35
CA LYS A 97 5.52 -21.28 10.92
C LYS A 97 4.02 -21.03 10.74
N ALA A 98 3.44 -20.15 11.55
CA ALA A 98 2.03 -19.77 11.50
C ALA A 98 1.74 -18.73 10.40
N LEU A 99 2.73 -17.91 10.03
CA LEU A 99 2.63 -17.05 8.86
C LEU A 99 2.62 -17.92 7.60
N PRO A 100 1.69 -17.68 6.64
CA PRO A 100 1.71 -18.36 5.36
C PRO A 100 3.05 -18.03 4.70
N LYS A 101 3.92 -19.04 4.59
CA LYS A 101 5.21 -18.92 3.92
C LYS A 101 4.98 -18.16 2.63
N ARG A 102 5.61 -16.99 2.50
CA ARG A 102 5.85 -16.42 1.17
C ARG A 102 6.57 -17.50 0.40
N GLU A 103 5.81 -18.22 -0.41
CA GLU A 103 6.33 -19.14 -1.40
C GLU A 103 7.19 -18.30 -2.34
N LYS A 104 8.50 -18.43 -2.14
CA LYS A 104 9.57 -18.26 -3.12
C LYS A 104 9.37 -17.10 -4.10
N ALA A 105 9.84 -15.92 -3.73
CA ALA A 105 10.31 -14.94 -4.69
C ALA A 105 11.85 -14.90 -4.63
N GLU A 106 12.46 -15.93 -5.20
CA GLU A 106 13.76 -15.89 -5.88
C GLU A 106 13.71 -17.00 -6.94
N PRO A 107 14.42 -16.88 -8.06
CA PRO A 107 15.62 -16.07 -8.30
C PRO A 107 15.38 -14.68 -8.90
#